data_AF-A0AAD2TPL9-F1
#
_entry.id   AF-A0AAD2TPL9-F1
#
_cell.length_a   1.000
_cell.length_b   1.000
_cell.length_c   1.000
_cell.angle_alpha   90.00
_cell.angle_beta   90.00
_cell.angle_gamma   90.00
#
_symmetry.space_group_name_H-M   'P 1'
#
loop_
_entity.id
_entity.type
_entity.pdbx_description
1 polymer ?
#
loop_
_entity_poly.entity_id
_entity_poly.type
_entity_poly.pdbx_seq_one_letter_code
_entity_poly.pdbx_strand_id
1 'polypeptide(L)'
;MEHDNLFIQILEILSIKHTEDFTIRFYESHPHKNNLFGLSEMLRYYNIENVAAEIQKTQENLSSLDVPFVAYVDHEFVLVRHVSTEAIIYSWRGKNITLSIPVFLERWSGIVLLFESTDESIEPDYKEHRKEYLRQRIVIACFVSLLLSLIGCALITNRGMEIGIWGLWGVNVIGASFCGILLSREILGSDKYVNKICSLFLKSSDCNGTLDSQASHFLGISWSVFGLGYFLSAILFIALLPQYVIYAETLNIIALPYTAWSVWYQKFRVKQWCALCLSVQATVWITFLISLFAIGIDFNQWNLFDSISIGCMYGLVILLIHFIVALYVKEKQTQQSNNKLSCIKLNASVFRTLLNEQPQYDIDKNIGILLGNTDAKEWITIISNPHCAPCARLHPQIEELLKEYKEEICIQIVLTSFSKELEPSAMLLTSMYLLNKESDYLRFLSDWYTKERHKREGCYKRYKLNLNDKEMLANIQAQNEWVKRNTISSTPTILINGYLLPEEYELKDMSYLIN
;
A
#
# COMPACT_ATOMS: atom_id res chain seq x y z
N MET A 1 5.79 -15.18 9.49
CA MET A 1 5.32 -14.03 10.28
C MET A 1 3.87 -14.30 10.58
N GLU A 2 3.42 -14.27 11.83
CA GLU A 2 1.97 -14.36 12.07
C GLU A 2 1.37 -13.01 11.67
N HIS A 3 0.67 -13.01 10.53
CA HIS A 3 -0.03 -11.84 10.00
C HIS A 3 -1.39 -11.72 10.68
N ASP A 4 -1.70 -10.53 11.23
CA ASP A 4 -3.04 -10.22 11.77
C ASP A 4 -4.11 -10.13 10.67
N ASN A 5 -3.72 -10.21 9.40
CA ASN A 5 -4.59 -10.09 8.24
C ASN A 5 -5.20 -11.45 7.85
N LEU A 6 -6.52 -11.58 7.98
CA LEU A 6 -7.27 -12.80 7.67
C LEU A 6 -7.13 -13.24 6.21
N PHE A 7 -7.12 -12.29 5.26
CA PHE A 7 -6.98 -12.60 3.84
C PHE A 7 -5.62 -13.25 3.53
N ILE A 8 -4.53 -12.68 4.08
CA ILE A 8 -3.18 -13.24 3.93
C ILE A 8 -3.11 -14.64 4.55
N GLN A 9 -3.71 -14.86 5.72
CA GLN A 9 -3.74 -16.18 6.35
C GLN A 9 -4.46 -17.23 5.48
N ILE A 10 -5.52 -16.83 4.76
CA ILE A 10 -6.23 -17.71 3.81
C ILE A 10 -5.34 -18.04 2.61
N LEU A 11 -4.66 -17.04 2.02
CA LEU A 11 -3.74 -17.30 0.92
C LEU A 11 -2.57 -18.21 1.33
N GLU A 12 -2.03 -18.02 2.54
CA GLU A 12 -0.96 -18.86 3.08
C GLU A 12 -1.41 -20.30 3.33
N ILE A 13 -2.58 -20.52 3.92
CA ILE A 13 -3.06 -21.87 4.24
C ILE A 13 -3.42 -22.65 2.96
N LEU A 14 -3.95 -21.97 1.95
CA LEU A 14 -4.22 -22.53 0.62
C LEU A 14 -2.97 -22.61 -0.26
N SER A 15 -1.81 -22.14 0.21
CA SER A 15 -0.55 -22.10 -0.56
C SER A 15 -0.65 -21.33 -1.89
N ILE A 16 -1.46 -20.27 -1.93
CA ILE A 16 -1.65 -19.42 -3.12
C ILE A 16 -0.41 -18.58 -3.37
N LYS A 17 0.06 -18.57 -4.61
CA LYS A 17 1.20 -17.75 -5.03
C LYS A 17 0.80 -16.28 -5.01
N HIS A 18 1.47 -15.51 -4.16
CA HIS A 18 1.26 -14.08 -4.01
C HIS A 18 2.55 -13.39 -3.58
N THR A 19 2.57 -12.07 -3.72
CA THR A 19 3.61 -11.15 -3.26
C THR A 19 3.07 -10.36 -2.08
N GLU A 20 3.68 -10.56 -0.92
CA GLU A 20 3.21 -10.01 0.37
C GLU A 20 2.93 -8.49 0.31
N ASP A 21 3.82 -7.73 -0.34
CA ASP A 21 3.70 -6.28 -0.51
C ASP A 21 2.47 -5.87 -1.35
N PHE A 22 2.18 -6.57 -2.45
CA PHE A 22 0.97 -6.32 -3.22
C PHE A 22 -0.28 -6.70 -2.44
N THR A 23 -0.31 -7.89 -1.85
CA THR A 23 -1.47 -8.41 -1.11
C THR A 23 -1.83 -7.50 0.07
N ILE A 24 -0.84 -7.01 0.83
CA ILE A 24 -1.08 -6.04 1.91
C ILE A 24 -1.66 -4.74 1.35
N ARG A 25 -1.10 -4.19 0.27
CA ARG A 25 -1.63 -2.96 -0.34
C ARG A 25 -3.06 -3.13 -0.83
N PHE A 26 -3.33 -4.23 -1.53
CA PHE A 26 -4.64 -4.56 -2.07
C PHE A 26 -5.67 -4.65 -0.93
N TYR A 27 -5.37 -5.45 0.09
CA TYR A 27 -6.22 -5.57 1.28
C TYR A 27 -6.47 -4.22 1.95
N GLU A 28 -5.41 -3.45 2.21
CA GLU A 28 -5.54 -2.20 2.95
C GLU A 28 -6.34 -1.14 2.19
N SER A 29 -6.28 -1.17 0.85
CA SER A 29 -7.03 -0.28 -0.04
C SER A 29 -8.49 -0.69 -0.24
N HIS A 30 -8.87 -1.92 0.09
CA HIS A 30 -10.20 -2.44 -0.17
C HIS A 30 -11.23 -1.85 0.81
N PRO A 31 -12.34 -1.25 0.35
CA PRO A 31 -13.29 -0.56 1.22
C PRO A 31 -13.99 -1.46 2.22
N HIS A 32 -14.22 -2.69 1.80
CA HIS A 32 -14.90 -3.70 2.58
C HIS A 32 -13.95 -4.69 3.27
N LYS A 33 -12.66 -4.34 3.45
CA LYS A 33 -11.62 -5.25 3.99
C LYS A 33 -11.91 -5.87 5.37
N ASN A 34 -12.81 -5.26 6.14
CA ASN A 34 -13.18 -5.69 7.49
C ASN A 34 -14.53 -6.42 7.55
N ASN A 35 -15.15 -6.74 6.41
CA ASN A 35 -16.41 -7.49 6.38
C ASN A 35 -16.33 -8.70 5.44
N LEU A 36 -17.34 -9.55 5.51
CA LEU A 36 -17.40 -10.80 4.75
C LEU A 36 -17.47 -10.57 3.24
N PHE A 37 -18.19 -9.54 2.81
CA PHE A 37 -18.33 -9.17 1.41
C PHE A 37 -16.97 -8.82 0.79
N GLY A 38 -16.21 -7.93 1.43
CA GLY A 38 -14.88 -7.58 0.91
C GLY A 38 -13.91 -8.75 0.95
N LEU A 39 -14.00 -9.64 1.94
CA LEU A 39 -13.20 -10.85 1.96
C LEU A 39 -13.54 -11.78 0.78
N SER A 40 -14.83 -11.99 0.51
CA SER A 40 -15.33 -12.73 -0.64
C SER A 40 -14.84 -12.16 -1.97
N GLU A 41 -14.92 -10.84 -2.15
CA GLU A 41 -14.45 -10.14 -3.34
C GLU A 41 -12.93 -10.29 -3.53
N MET A 42 -12.16 -10.11 -2.47
CA MET A 42 -10.70 -10.25 -2.53
C MET A 42 -10.27 -11.69 -2.86
N LEU A 43 -11.01 -12.70 -2.37
CA LEU A 43 -10.79 -14.10 -2.74
C LEU A 43 -11.14 -14.35 -4.21
N ARG A 44 -12.29 -13.86 -4.69
CA ARG A 44 -12.68 -13.93 -6.10
C ARG A 44 -11.64 -13.28 -7.01
N TYR A 45 -11.08 -12.15 -6.61
CA TYR A 45 -10.01 -11.47 -7.37
C TYR A 45 -8.76 -12.35 -7.55
N TYR A 46 -8.49 -13.26 -6.62
CA TYR A 46 -7.41 -14.26 -6.72
C TYR A 46 -7.86 -15.55 -7.40
N ASN A 47 -9.02 -15.56 -8.07
CA ASN A 47 -9.70 -16.73 -8.62
C ASN A 47 -9.92 -17.84 -7.57
N ILE A 48 -10.25 -17.47 -6.33
CA ILE A 48 -10.62 -18.41 -5.26
C ILE A 48 -12.15 -18.42 -5.16
N GLU A 49 -12.74 -19.56 -5.48
CA GLU A 49 -14.18 -19.75 -5.35
C GLU A 49 -14.57 -19.72 -3.88
N ASN A 50 -15.65 -19.02 -3.56
CA ASN A 50 -16.08 -18.90 -2.17
C ASN A 50 -17.58 -18.65 -2.08
N VAL A 51 -18.16 -19.09 -0.96
CA VAL A 51 -19.59 -19.00 -0.66
C VAL A 51 -19.77 -18.63 0.81
N ALA A 52 -20.53 -17.55 1.04
CA ALA A 52 -21.00 -17.19 2.36
C ALA A 52 -22.33 -17.88 2.66
N ALA A 53 -22.44 -18.50 3.83
CA ALA A 53 -23.66 -19.20 4.25
C ALA A 53 -23.95 -18.97 5.74
N GLU A 54 -25.23 -18.97 6.09
CA GLU A 54 -25.68 -19.08 7.48
C GLU A 54 -26.12 -20.52 7.75
N ILE A 55 -25.50 -21.13 8.75
CA ILE A 55 -25.67 -22.53 9.10
C ILE A 55 -26.25 -22.61 10.51
N GLN A 56 -27.17 -23.56 10.72
CA GLN A 56 -27.71 -23.82 12.05
C GLN A 56 -26.60 -24.26 13.00
N LYS A 57 -26.57 -23.66 14.20
CA LYS A 57 -25.53 -23.82 15.22
C LYS A 57 -25.60 -25.17 15.94
N THR A 58 -25.45 -26.27 15.20
CA THR A 58 -25.41 -27.63 15.74
C THR A 58 -24.02 -28.22 15.56
N GLN A 59 -23.65 -29.14 16.44
CA GLN A 59 -22.37 -29.84 16.33
C GLN A 59 -22.26 -30.66 15.04
N GLU A 60 -23.35 -31.30 14.61
CA GLU A 60 -23.40 -32.09 13.37
C GLU A 60 -23.07 -31.23 12.15
N ASN A 61 -23.73 -30.08 12.00
CA ASN A 61 -23.49 -29.18 10.87
C ASN A 61 -22.09 -28.58 10.91
N LEU A 62 -21.57 -28.25 12.10
CA LEU A 62 -20.22 -27.74 12.26
C LEU A 62 -19.16 -28.79 11.88
N SER A 63 -19.38 -30.05 12.26
CA SER A 63 -18.48 -31.17 11.94
C SER A 63 -18.55 -31.60 10.46
N SER A 64 -19.61 -31.24 9.73
CA SER A 64 -19.69 -31.52 8.28
C SER A 64 -18.97 -30.50 7.40
N LEU A 65 -18.48 -29.40 7.98
CA LEU A 65 -17.74 -28.38 7.23
C LEU A 65 -16.30 -28.80 6.99
N ASP A 66 -15.87 -28.69 5.74
CA ASP A 66 -14.46 -28.83 5.40
C ASP A 66 -13.65 -27.65 5.97
N VAL A 67 -12.48 -27.96 6.50
CA VAL A 67 -11.51 -26.97 6.98
C VAL A 67 -10.47 -26.67 5.90
N PRO A 68 -9.96 -25.44 5.80
CA PRO A 68 -10.28 -24.28 6.65
C PRO A 68 -11.50 -23.48 6.16
N PHE A 69 -12.15 -22.76 7.08
CA PHE A 69 -13.24 -21.83 6.76
C PHE A 69 -13.20 -20.58 7.66
N VAL A 70 -13.84 -19.49 7.23
CA VAL A 70 -14.01 -18.31 8.10
C VAL A 70 -15.29 -18.46 8.90
N ALA A 71 -15.24 -18.14 10.20
CA ALA A 71 -16.41 -18.03 11.05
C ALA A 71 -16.51 -16.63 11.66
N TYR A 72 -17.73 -16.16 11.94
CA TYR A 72 -17.95 -14.92 12.69
C TYR A 72 -18.28 -15.22 14.15
N VAL A 73 -17.34 -14.89 15.05
CA VAL A 73 -17.32 -15.25 16.48
C VAL A 73 -17.02 -14.00 17.31
N ASP A 74 -17.81 -13.71 18.34
CA ASP A 74 -17.60 -12.55 19.25
C ASP A 74 -17.35 -11.22 18.51
N HIS A 75 -18.14 -10.97 17.46
CA HIS A 75 -18.06 -9.80 16.58
C HIS A 75 -16.82 -9.68 15.67
N GLU A 76 -15.98 -10.72 15.59
CA GLU A 76 -14.81 -10.75 14.72
C GLU A 76 -14.84 -11.96 13.76
N PHE A 77 -14.23 -11.79 12.58
CA PHE A 77 -14.02 -12.90 11.64
C PHE A 77 -12.73 -13.66 12.01
N VAL A 78 -12.83 -14.97 12.15
CA VAL A 78 -11.73 -15.86 12.54
C VAL A 78 -11.55 -16.99 11.53
N LEU A 79 -10.31 -17.43 11.34
CA LEU A 79 -10.00 -18.57 10.46
C LEU A 79 -10.02 -19.86 11.27
N VAL A 80 -11.04 -20.68 11.09
CA VAL A 80 -11.10 -22.03 11.66
C VAL A 80 -10.15 -22.93 10.88
N ARG A 81 -9.22 -23.58 11.60
CA ARG A 81 -8.17 -24.43 11.02
C ARG A 81 -8.39 -25.91 11.29
N HIS A 82 -9.12 -26.23 12.36
CA HIS A 82 -9.36 -27.60 12.76
C HIS A 82 -10.65 -27.71 13.56
N VAL A 83 -11.44 -28.73 13.26
CA VAL A 83 -12.66 -29.10 13.99
C VAL A 83 -12.53 -30.57 14.39
N SER A 84 -12.64 -30.88 15.68
CA SER A 84 -12.78 -32.25 16.18
C SER A 84 -14.08 -32.43 16.95
N THR A 85 -14.30 -33.63 17.47
CA THR A 85 -15.45 -33.94 18.33
C THR A 85 -15.44 -33.18 19.65
N GLU A 86 -14.26 -32.80 20.14
CA GLU A 86 -14.09 -32.18 21.47
C GLU A 86 -13.75 -30.70 21.39
N ALA A 87 -12.97 -30.28 20.39
CA ALA A 87 -12.39 -28.95 20.33
C ALA A 87 -12.35 -28.39 18.90
N ILE A 88 -12.39 -27.07 18.83
CA ILE A 88 -12.17 -26.29 17.62
C ILE A 88 -10.95 -25.40 17.82
N ILE A 89 -10.14 -25.30 16.77
CA ILE A 89 -8.95 -24.44 16.73
C ILE A 89 -9.16 -23.41 15.65
N TYR A 90 -9.12 -22.13 16.03
CA TYR A 90 -9.16 -21.02 15.10
C TYR A 90 -8.02 -20.05 15.36
N SER A 91 -7.57 -19.36 14.31
CA SER A 91 -6.58 -18.30 14.40
C SER A 91 -7.26 -16.97 14.64
N TRP A 92 -6.79 -16.25 15.66
CA TRP A 92 -7.20 -14.91 16.02
C TRP A 92 -5.99 -14.03 16.30
N ARG A 93 -5.83 -12.96 15.51
CA ARG A 93 -4.69 -12.03 15.62
C ARG A 93 -3.34 -12.75 15.68
N GLY A 94 -3.16 -13.68 14.75
CA GLY A 94 -1.98 -14.53 14.63
C GLY A 94 -1.90 -15.68 15.64
N LYS A 95 -2.70 -15.71 16.70
CA LYS A 95 -2.64 -16.75 17.74
C LYS A 95 -3.69 -17.84 17.52
N ASN A 96 -3.29 -19.08 17.71
CA ASN A 96 -4.25 -20.19 17.76
C ASN A 96 -4.99 -20.18 19.10
N ILE A 97 -6.32 -20.09 19.02
CA ILE A 97 -7.22 -20.26 20.16
C ILE A 97 -7.87 -21.63 20.03
N THR A 98 -7.87 -22.38 21.14
CA THR A 98 -8.56 -23.66 21.26
C THR A 98 -9.74 -23.49 22.19
N LEU A 99 -10.94 -23.83 21.71
CA LEU A 99 -12.17 -23.84 22.51
C LEU A 99 -12.83 -25.22 22.44
N SER A 100 -13.59 -25.57 23.48
CA SER A 100 -14.52 -26.70 23.40
C SER A 100 -15.67 -26.37 22.46
N ILE A 101 -16.23 -27.37 21.77
CA ILE A 101 -17.36 -27.19 20.85
C ILE A 101 -18.55 -26.42 21.46
N PRO A 102 -19.04 -26.71 22.68
CA PRO A 102 -20.19 -25.99 23.24
C PRO A 102 -19.93 -24.49 23.39
N VAL A 103 -18.74 -24.11 23.89
CA VAL A 103 -18.34 -22.71 24.06
C VAL A 103 -18.24 -21.98 22.72
N PHE A 104 -17.77 -22.67 21.67
CA PHE A 104 -17.74 -22.09 20.33
C PHE A 104 -19.15 -21.87 19.77
N LEU A 105 -20.04 -22.86 19.88
CA LEU A 105 -21.42 -22.76 19.38
C LEU A 105 -22.21 -21.61 20.03
N GLU A 106 -21.96 -21.31 21.30
CA GLU A 106 -22.56 -20.15 21.99
C GLU A 106 -22.10 -18.80 21.41
N ARG A 107 -20.83 -18.70 21.00
CA ARG A 107 -20.20 -17.45 20.53
C ARG A 107 -20.28 -17.25 19.03
N TRP A 108 -20.37 -18.35 18.29
CA TRP A 108 -20.45 -18.34 16.83
C TRP A 108 -21.83 -17.87 16.39
N SER A 109 -21.86 -17.00 15.40
CA SER A 109 -23.10 -16.44 14.85
C SER A 109 -23.88 -17.38 13.94
N GLY A 110 -23.29 -18.50 13.47
CA GLY A 110 -23.87 -19.33 12.41
C GLY A 110 -23.34 -18.97 11.02
N ILE A 111 -22.69 -17.81 10.87
CA ILE A 111 -22.15 -17.34 9.60
C ILE A 111 -20.80 -18.02 9.32
N VAL A 112 -20.65 -18.56 8.11
CA VAL A 112 -19.39 -19.07 7.57
C VAL A 112 -19.07 -18.49 6.19
N LEU A 113 -17.78 -18.45 5.85
CA LEU A 113 -17.29 -18.35 4.47
C LEU A 113 -16.50 -19.61 4.16
N LEU A 114 -17.02 -20.39 3.22
CA LEU A 114 -16.34 -21.54 2.64
C LEU A 114 -15.60 -21.08 1.39
N PHE A 115 -14.43 -21.63 1.15
CA PHE A 115 -13.60 -21.25 0.02
C PHE A 115 -12.74 -22.42 -0.45
N GLU A 116 -12.51 -22.48 -1.76
CA GLU A 116 -11.72 -23.53 -2.40
C GLU A 116 -10.82 -22.92 -3.48
N SER A 117 -9.57 -23.37 -3.53
CA SER A 117 -8.61 -22.97 -4.54
C SER A 117 -8.65 -23.91 -5.74
N THR A 118 -8.54 -23.35 -6.94
CA THR A 118 -8.36 -24.08 -8.20
C THR A 118 -6.92 -23.96 -8.70
N ASP A 119 -6.57 -24.68 -9.77
CA ASP A 119 -5.27 -24.53 -10.43
C ASP A 119 -5.05 -23.13 -11.03
N GLU A 120 -6.13 -22.36 -11.22
CA GLU A 120 -6.12 -20.99 -11.70
C GLU A 120 -6.03 -19.95 -10.57
N SER A 121 -6.12 -20.37 -9.30
CA SER A 121 -6.03 -19.48 -8.14
C SER A 121 -4.61 -18.93 -7.97
N ILE A 122 -4.45 -17.64 -8.25
CA ILE A 122 -3.17 -16.94 -8.17
C ILE A 122 -3.42 -15.43 -8.04
N GLU A 123 -2.46 -14.71 -7.46
CA GLU A 123 -2.44 -13.25 -7.56
C GLU A 123 -2.52 -12.79 -9.03
N PRO A 124 -3.44 -11.88 -9.39
CA PRO A 124 -3.46 -11.25 -10.70
C PRO A 124 -2.15 -10.51 -10.99
N ASP A 125 -1.65 -10.64 -12.22
CA ASP A 125 -0.37 -10.05 -12.66
C ASP A 125 0.86 -10.44 -11.81
N TYR A 126 0.80 -11.58 -11.10
CA TYR A 126 1.85 -12.08 -10.21
C TYR A 126 3.26 -12.03 -10.81
N LYS A 127 3.42 -12.32 -12.11
CA LYS A 127 4.74 -12.31 -12.76
C LYS A 127 5.38 -10.92 -12.74
N GLU A 128 4.61 -9.87 -12.99
CA GLU A 128 5.11 -8.49 -13.00
C GLU A 128 5.36 -8.00 -11.58
N HIS A 129 4.44 -8.25 -10.64
CA HIS A 129 4.65 -7.91 -9.23
C HIS A 129 5.86 -8.62 -8.64
N ARG A 130 6.04 -9.91 -8.94
CA ARG A 130 7.20 -10.68 -8.48
C ARG A 130 8.51 -10.16 -9.08
N LYS A 131 8.51 -9.78 -10.35
CA LYS A 131 9.68 -9.19 -11.02
C LYS A 131 10.08 -7.87 -10.37
N GLU A 132 9.11 -7.01 -10.08
CA GLU A 132 9.34 -5.76 -9.36
C GLU A 132 9.93 -6.01 -7.97
N TYR A 133 9.30 -6.92 -7.21
CA TYR A 133 9.76 -7.33 -5.88
C TYR A 133 11.20 -7.86 -5.89
N LEU A 134 11.51 -8.74 -6.84
CA LEU A 134 12.85 -9.30 -7.02
C LEU A 134 13.85 -8.21 -7.41
N ARG A 135 13.50 -7.30 -8.32
CA ARG A 135 14.36 -6.20 -8.75
C ARG A 135 14.78 -5.33 -7.57
N GLN A 136 13.83 -4.91 -6.75
CA GLN A 136 14.12 -4.09 -5.57
C GLN A 136 15.04 -4.82 -4.59
N ARG A 137 14.79 -6.11 -4.32
CA ARG A 137 15.66 -6.92 -3.46
C ARG A 137 17.05 -7.14 -4.03
N ILE A 138 17.18 -7.36 -5.34
CA ILE A 138 18.48 -7.49 -6.00
C ILE A 138 19.27 -6.20 -5.89
N VAL A 139 18.63 -5.04 -6.13
CA VAL A 139 19.30 -3.73 -5.98
C VAL A 139 19.78 -3.53 -4.55
N ILE A 140 18.94 -3.80 -3.56
CA ILE A 140 19.31 -3.71 -2.14
C ILE A 140 20.44 -4.70 -1.82
N ALA A 141 20.36 -5.95 -2.29
CA ALA A 141 21.37 -6.98 -2.05
C ALA A 141 22.71 -6.61 -2.70
N CYS A 142 22.71 -6.08 -3.93
CA CYS A 142 23.90 -5.58 -4.60
C CYS A 142 24.52 -4.41 -3.84
N PHE A 143 23.70 -3.46 -3.37
CA PHE A 143 24.18 -2.34 -2.56
C PHE A 143 24.81 -2.81 -1.24
N VAL A 144 24.12 -3.69 -0.50
CA VAL A 144 24.63 -4.25 0.76
C VAL A 144 25.90 -5.09 0.52
N SER A 145 25.92 -5.90 -0.54
CA SER A 145 27.10 -6.70 -0.92
C SER A 145 28.31 -5.81 -1.26
N LEU A 146 28.10 -4.75 -2.04
CA LEU A 146 29.15 -3.78 -2.37
C LEU A 146 29.68 -3.07 -1.12
N LEU A 147 28.79 -2.64 -0.22
CA LEU A 147 29.16 -2.01 1.04
C LEU A 147 29.96 -2.97 1.94
N LEU A 148 29.49 -4.21 2.10
CA LEU A 148 30.20 -5.23 2.88
C LEU A 148 31.53 -5.62 2.26
N SER A 149 31.63 -5.68 0.93
CA SER A 149 32.88 -5.93 0.23
C SER A 149 33.86 -4.77 0.44
N LEU A 150 33.40 -3.52 0.38
CA LEU A 150 34.23 -2.34 0.62
C LEU A 150 34.76 -2.31 2.05
N ILE A 151 33.89 -2.58 3.03
CA ILE A 151 34.28 -2.77 4.43
C ILE A 151 35.27 -3.93 4.56
N GLY A 152 34.98 -5.08 3.96
CA GLY A 152 35.85 -6.27 3.99
C GLY A 152 37.23 -6.01 3.41
N CYS A 153 37.33 -5.33 2.26
CA CYS A 153 38.60 -4.90 1.67
C CYS A 153 39.36 -3.97 2.61
N ALA A 154 38.69 -2.97 3.20
CA ALA A 154 39.31 -2.04 4.13
C ALA A 154 39.85 -2.76 5.37
N LEU A 155 39.08 -3.69 5.93
CA LEU A 155 39.47 -4.54 7.05
C LEU A 155 40.64 -5.48 6.72
N ILE A 156 40.74 -5.99 5.48
CA ILE A 156 41.87 -6.81 5.03
C ILE A 156 43.15 -5.98 4.91
N THR A 157 43.07 -4.82 4.27
CA THR A 157 44.20 -3.88 4.17
C THR A 157 44.71 -3.46 5.54
N ASN A 158 43.80 -3.33 6.50
CA ASN A 158 44.07 -2.91 7.86
C ASN A 158 44.24 -4.09 8.85
N ARG A 159 44.59 -5.29 8.39
CA ARG A 159 44.79 -6.48 9.26
C ARG A 159 45.82 -6.31 10.39
N GLY A 160 46.76 -5.38 10.22
CA GLY A 160 47.76 -5.03 11.24
C GLY A 160 47.24 -4.08 12.34
N MET A 161 45.96 -3.70 12.33
CA MET A 161 45.38 -2.84 13.36
C MET A 161 45.49 -3.45 14.75
N GLU A 162 45.73 -2.60 15.74
CA GLU A 162 45.74 -2.97 17.14
C GLU A 162 44.42 -3.60 17.58
N ILE A 163 44.48 -4.54 18.52
CA ILE A 163 43.30 -5.26 19.02
C ILE A 163 42.24 -4.30 19.62
N GLY A 164 42.67 -3.16 20.15
CA GLY A 164 41.79 -2.10 20.64
C GLY A 164 40.89 -1.52 19.54
N ILE A 165 41.42 -1.30 18.34
CA ILE A 165 40.67 -0.74 17.20
C ILE A 165 39.63 -1.76 16.70
N TRP A 166 39.97 -3.05 16.69
CA TRP A 166 39.00 -4.12 16.39
C TRP A 166 37.87 -4.20 17.43
N GLY A 167 38.22 -4.07 18.71
CA GLY A 167 37.22 -3.96 19.79
C GLY A 167 36.31 -2.76 19.61
N LEU A 168 36.87 -1.60 19.24
CA LEU A 168 36.12 -0.37 18.97
C LEU A 168 35.12 -0.58 17.82
N TRP A 169 35.55 -1.16 16.70
CA TRP A 169 34.68 -1.46 15.57
C TRP A 169 33.51 -2.37 15.98
N GLY A 170 33.80 -3.46 16.69
CA GLY A 170 32.78 -4.42 17.15
C GLY A 170 31.73 -3.78 18.08
N VAL A 171 32.16 -2.95 19.03
CA VAL A 171 31.23 -2.26 19.96
C VAL A 171 30.34 -1.26 19.21
N ASN A 172 30.88 -0.54 18.22
CA ASN A 172 30.06 0.36 17.41
C ASN A 172 29.02 -0.39 16.55
N VAL A 173 29.33 -1.59 16.04
CA VAL A 173 28.35 -2.46 15.35
C VAL A 173 27.21 -2.88 16.29
N ILE A 174 27.54 -3.22 17.54
CA ILE A 174 26.53 -3.55 18.56
C ILE A 174 25.66 -2.32 18.87
N GLY A 175 26.28 -1.14 19.04
CA GLY A 175 25.57 0.12 19.25
C GLY A 175 24.62 0.47 18.10
N ALA A 176 25.10 0.39 16.86
CA ALA A 176 24.29 0.58 15.66
C ALA A 176 23.09 -0.38 15.61
N SER A 177 23.29 -1.64 16.03
CA SER A 177 22.23 -2.64 16.06
C SER A 177 21.12 -2.27 17.06
N PHE A 178 21.47 -1.80 18.26
CA PHE A 178 20.48 -1.31 19.23
C PHE A 178 19.74 -0.07 18.73
N CYS A 179 20.45 0.89 18.12
CA CYS A 179 19.81 2.06 17.51
C CYS A 179 18.88 1.68 16.35
N GLY A 180 19.25 0.70 15.53
CA GLY A 180 18.41 0.18 14.45
C GLY A 180 17.12 -0.48 14.97
N ILE A 181 17.20 -1.23 16.08
CA ILE A 181 16.01 -1.77 16.75
C ILE A 181 15.11 -0.65 17.27
N LEU A 182 15.68 0.38 17.91
CA LEU A 182 14.91 1.53 18.38
C LEU A 182 14.23 2.27 17.22
N LEU A 183 14.97 2.50 16.12
CA LEU A 183 14.47 3.15 14.92
C LEU A 183 13.37 2.33 14.22
N SER A 184 13.39 1.00 14.35
CA SER A 184 12.37 0.13 13.75
C SER A 184 10.96 0.49 14.21
N ARG A 185 10.78 1.04 15.42
CA ARG A 185 9.50 1.55 15.90
C ARG A 185 8.99 2.71 15.06
N GLU A 186 9.83 3.69 14.74
CA GLU A 186 9.45 4.85 13.92
C GLU A 186 9.07 4.43 12.50
N ILE A 187 9.83 3.49 11.93
CA ILE A 187 9.62 2.96 10.58
C ILE A 187 8.38 2.06 10.52
N LEU A 188 8.23 1.13 11.46
CA LEU A 188 7.18 0.12 11.46
C LEU A 188 5.87 0.62 12.09
N GLY A 189 5.92 1.65 12.94
CA GLY A 189 4.77 2.10 13.72
C GLY A 189 4.30 1.07 14.75
N SER A 190 5.18 0.15 15.16
CA SER A 190 4.86 -0.97 16.05
C SER A 190 5.94 -1.14 17.11
N ASP A 191 5.52 -1.27 18.36
CA ASP A 191 6.42 -1.52 19.49
C ASP A 191 6.79 -3.00 19.66
N LYS A 192 6.27 -3.90 18.80
CA LYS A 192 6.42 -5.35 18.96
C LYS A 192 7.88 -5.78 19.10
N TYR A 193 8.77 -5.24 18.27
CA TYR A 193 10.19 -5.59 18.28
C TYR A 193 10.92 -4.96 19.47
N VAL A 194 10.68 -3.68 19.73
CA VAL A 194 11.26 -2.94 20.86
C VAL A 194 10.87 -3.61 22.18
N ASN A 195 9.58 -3.89 22.40
CA ASN A 195 9.09 -4.50 23.63
C ASN A 195 9.55 -5.96 23.78
N LYS A 196 9.59 -6.74 22.69
CA LYS A 196 10.11 -8.11 22.71
C LYS A 196 11.58 -8.15 23.13
N ILE A 197 12.40 -7.21 22.65
CA ILE A 197 13.82 -7.18 23.00
C ILE A 197 14.03 -6.54 24.38
N CYS A 198 13.35 -5.43 24.69
CA CYS A 198 13.39 -4.80 26.00
C CYS A 198 13.04 -5.81 27.12
N SER A 199 11.97 -6.61 26.95
CA SER A 199 11.53 -7.61 27.93
C SER A 199 12.49 -8.77 28.16
N LEU A 200 13.37 -9.08 27.20
CA LEU A 200 14.45 -10.07 27.38
C LEU A 200 15.55 -9.55 28.31
N PHE A 201 15.80 -8.23 28.30
CA PHE A 201 16.79 -7.61 29.18
C PHE A 201 16.22 -7.27 30.56
N LEU A 202 14.96 -6.79 30.62
CA LEU A 202 14.29 -6.37 31.84
C LEU A 202 12.82 -6.82 31.80
N LYS A 203 12.43 -7.78 32.65
CA LYS A 203 11.06 -8.35 32.72
C LYS A 203 9.93 -7.33 32.92
N SER A 204 10.24 -6.12 33.38
CA SER A 204 9.28 -5.04 33.66
C SER A 204 9.58 -3.73 32.91
N SER A 205 10.42 -3.74 31.87
CA SER A 205 10.73 -2.51 31.13
C SER A 205 9.61 -2.18 30.13
N ASP A 206 8.87 -1.11 30.41
CA ASP A 206 8.02 -0.42 29.45
C ASP A 206 8.86 0.69 28.80
N CYS A 207 9.15 0.53 27.51
CA CYS A 207 10.02 1.42 26.74
C CYS A 207 9.23 2.64 26.19
N ASN A 208 7.90 2.62 26.27
CA ASN A 208 7.04 3.60 25.60
C ASN A 208 7.09 5.00 26.21
N GLY A 209 7.04 5.14 27.54
CA GLY A 209 7.07 6.48 28.15
C GLY A 209 8.37 7.25 27.91
N THR A 210 9.49 6.57 27.63
CA THR A 210 10.75 7.25 27.27
C THR A 210 10.75 7.66 25.79
N LEU A 211 10.32 6.76 24.90
CA LEU A 211 10.36 6.97 23.46
C LEU A 211 9.27 7.92 22.95
N ASP A 212 8.11 7.96 23.61
CA ASP A 212 7.01 8.89 23.30
C ASP A 212 7.18 10.29 23.91
N SER A 213 8.17 10.45 24.80
CA SER A 213 8.40 11.75 25.43
C SER A 213 8.88 12.79 24.42
N GLN A 214 8.52 14.05 24.58
CA GLN A 214 9.03 15.14 23.72
C GLN A 214 10.57 15.22 23.74
N ALA A 215 11.19 14.79 24.85
CA ALA A 215 12.64 14.75 24.99
C ALA A 215 13.30 13.59 24.24
N SER A 216 12.54 12.69 23.60
CA SER A 216 13.07 11.66 22.71
C SER A 216 13.59 12.23 21.37
N HIS A 217 13.35 13.51 21.13
CA HIS A 217 13.79 14.25 19.96
C HIS A 217 14.65 15.45 20.35
N PHE A 218 15.61 15.77 19.49
CA PHE A 218 16.41 16.99 19.57
C PHE A 218 16.40 17.67 18.20
N LEU A 219 15.97 18.94 18.17
CA LEU A 219 15.81 19.72 16.93
C LEU A 219 14.93 19.03 15.86
N GLY A 220 13.95 18.21 16.28
CA GLY A 220 13.06 17.47 15.36
C GLY A 220 13.64 16.15 14.85
N ILE A 221 14.86 15.76 15.26
CA ILE A 221 15.48 14.47 14.94
C ILE A 221 15.41 13.57 16.18
N SER A 222 14.99 12.32 16.01
CA SER A 222 14.92 11.34 17.09
C SER A 222 16.33 10.91 17.56
N TRP A 223 16.47 10.62 18.86
CA TRP A 223 17.76 10.14 19.39
C TRP A 223 18.19 8.77 18.81
N SER A 224 17.24 7.98 18.33
CA SER A 224 17.48 6.72 17.59
C SER A 224 18.26 6.99 16.29
N VAL A 225 17.90 8.04 15.55
CA VAL A 225 18.58 8.50 14.32
C VAL A 225 19.96 9.08 14.63
N PHE A 226 20.07 9.94 15.65
CA PHE A 226 21.37 10.45 16.10
C PHE A 226 22.33 9.31 16.46
N GLY A 227 21.86 8.35 17.27
CA GLY A 227 22.66 7.20 17.67
C GLY A 227 23.06 6.32 16.47
N LEU A 228 22.11 6.02 15.57
CA LEU A 228 22.40 5.21 14.39
C LEU A 228 23.43 5.90 13.48
N GLY A 229 23.26 7.19 13.20
CA GLY A 229 24.21 7.95 12.40
C GLY A 229 25.59 8.03 13.05
N TYR A 230 25.65 8.26 14.37
CA TYR A 230 26.89 8.26 15.13
C TYR A 230 27.65 6.93 14.99
N PHE A 231 26.99 5.80 15.27
CA PHE A 231 27.64 4.48 15.21
C PHE A 231 27.99 4.07 13.77
N LEU A 232 27.13 4.35 12.78
CA LEU A 232 27.43 4.06 11.38
C LEU A 232 28.61 4.89 10.85
N SER A 233 28.67 6.18 11.20
CA SER A 233 29.84 7.00 10.91
C SER A 233 31.09 6.39 11.53
N ALA A 234 31.07 6.04 12.82
CA ALA A 234 32.22 5.43 13.48
C ALA A 234 32.67 4.11 12.82
N ILE A 235 31.73 3.22 12.46
CA ILE A 235 32.03 1.97 11.74
C ILE A 235 32.74 2.23 10.41
N LEU A 236 32.23 3.18 9.62
CA LEU A 236 32.80 3.55 8.32
C LEU A 236 34.18 4.18 8.48
N PHE A 237 34.34 5.10 9.43
CA PHE A 237 35.60 5.78 9.69
C PHE A 237 36.69 4.83 10.19
N ILE A 238 36.38 3.97 11.18
CA ILE A 238 37.34 3.00 11.70
C ILE A 238 37.76 2.01 10.60
N ALA A 239 36.82 1.58 9.74
CA ALA A 239 37.14 0.65 8.67
C ALA A 239 38.00 1.28 7.57
N LEU A 240 37.63 2.48 7.09
CA LEU A 240 38.22 3.10 5.89
C LEU A 240 39.41 4.02 6.19
N LEU A 241 39.41 4.65 7.37
CA LEU A 241 40.32 5.72 7.75
C LEU A 241 40.83 5.51 9.20
N PRO A 242 41.42 4.35 9.53
CA PRO A 242 41.83 4.03 10.91
C PRO A 242 42.87 5.00 11.48
N GLN A 243 43.64 5.67 10.63
CA GLN A 243 44.60 6.70 11.06
C GLN A 243 43.94 7.95 11.68
N TYR A 244 42.62 8.13 11.50
CA TYR A 244 41.86 9.24 12.06
C TYR A 244 41.00 8.83 13.28
N VAL A 245 41.27 7.67 13.89
CA VAL A 245 40.48 7.14 15.02
C VAL A 245 40.38 8.13 16.20
N ILE A 246 41.45 8.87 16.52
CA ILE A 246 41.49 9.87 17.61
C ILE A 246 40.35 10.91 17.52
N TYR A 247 39.88 11.23 16.32
CA TYR A 247 38.79 12.18 16.12
C TYR A 247 37.41 11.56 16.41
N ALA A 248 37.23 10.27 16.13
CA ALA A 248 36.04 9.53 16.56
C ALA A 248 35.97 9.44 18.10
N GLU A 249 37.12 9.28 18.76
CA GLU A 249 37.21 9.29 20.23
C GLU A 249 36.84 10.63 20.84
N THR A 250 37.27 11.73 20.19
CA THR A 250 36.90 13.10 20.60
C THR A 250 35.37 13.27 20.57
N LEU A 251 34.70 12.80 19.51
CA LEU A 251 33.24 12.83 19.42
C LEU A 251 32.58 11.94 20.47
N ASN A 252 33.18 10.78 20.80
CA ASN A 252 32.69 9.90 21.86
C ASN A 252 32.73 10.57 23.24
N ILE A 253 33.80 11.31 23.55
CA ILE A 253 33.91 12.10 24.80
C ILE A 253 32.79 13.15 24.87
N ILE A 254 32.50 13.84 23.75
CA ILE A 254 31.41 14.82 23.65
C ILE A 254 30.04 14.16 23.84
N ALA A 255 29.89 12.87 23.52
CA ALA A 255 28.65 12.12 23.72
C ALA A 255 28.43 11.67 25.18
N LEU A 256 29.47 11.61 26.03
CA LEU A 256 29.35 11.14 27.42
C LEU A 256 28.35 11.97 28.27
N PRO A 257 28.35 13.31 28.24
CA PRO A 257 27.35 14.11 28.96
C PRO A 257 25.90 13.75 28.59
N TYR A 258 25.63 13.41 27.33
CA TYR A 258 24.30 12.97 26.89
C TYR A 258 23.89 11.67 27.58
N THR A 259 24.81 10.72 27.79
CA THR A 259 24.48 9.47 28.49
C THR A 259 24.03 9.74 29.93
N ALA A 260 24.70 10.64 30.65
CA ALA A 260 24.33 11.03 32.01
C ALA A 260 22.97 11.74 32.04
N TRP A 261 22.73 12.67 31.11
CA TRP A 261 21.44 13.32 30.96
C TRP A 261 20.31 12.32 30.67
N SER A 262 20.53 11.36 29.78
CA SER A 262 19.54 10.36 29.39
C SER A 262 19.17 9.42 30.55
N VAL A 263 20.14 9.00 31.38
CA VAL A 263 19.87 8.24 32.62
C VAL A 263 19.07 9.08 33.61
N TRP A 264 19.46 10.34 33.83
CA TRP A 264 18.75 11.25 34.73
C TRP A 264 17.31 11.46 34.27
N TYR A 265 17.09 11.66 32.97
CA TYR A 265 15.77 11.88 32.39
C TYR A 265 14.86 10.66 32.59
N GLN A 266 15.35 9.46 32.28
CA GLN A 266 14.62 8.21 32.48
C GLN A 266 14.26 8.00 33.96
N LYS A 267 15.20 8.21 34.88
CA LYS A 267 14.99 8.01 36.32
C LYS A 267 14.02 9.02 36.93
N PHE A 268 14.18 10.32 36.65
CA PHE A 268 13.50 11.38 37.40
C PHE A 268 12.31 12.01 36.67
N ARG A 269 12.32 12.05 35.34
CA ARG A 269 11.23 12.68 34.55
C ARG A 269 10.22 11.64 34.09
N VAL A 270 10.68 10.59 33.42
CA VAL A 270 9.82 9.52 32.89
C VAL A 270 9.45 8.51 33.97
N LYS A 271 10.36 8.26 34.93
CA LYS A 271 10.24 7.23 35.97
C LYS A 271 10.05 5.82 35.39
N GLN A 272 10.59 5.59 34.19
CA GLN A 272 10.62 4.30 33.51
C GLN A 272 12.01 4.08 32.95
N TRP A 273 12.41 2.81 32.84
CA TRP A 273 13.72 2.41 32.32
C TRP A 273 13.55 1.76 30.96
N CYS A 274 14.24 2.30 29.95
CA CYS A 274 14.33 1.68 28.64
C CYS A 274 15.62 0.88 28.53
N ALA A 275 15.50 -0.46 28.56
CA ALA A 275 16.64 -1.37 28.49
C ALA A 275 17.54 -1.10 27.27
N LEU A 276 16.93 -0.88 26.10
CA LEU A 276 17.65 -0.60 24.86
C LEU A 276 18.41 0.74 24.90
N CYS A 277 17.81 1.81 25.45
CA CYS A 277 18.50 3.08 25.60
C CYS A 277 19.69 2.97 26.57
N LEU A 278 19.54 2.22 27.66
CA LEU A 278 20.63 1.94 28.59
C LEU A 278 21.74 1.11 27.93
N SER A 279 21.38 0.13 27.08
CA SER A 279 22.36 -0.63 26.30
C SER A 279 23.14 0.24 25.32
N VAL A 280 22.49 1.19 24.65
CA VAL A 280 23.17 2.17 23.79
C VAL A 280 24.14 3.03 24.60
N GLN A 281 23.75 3.51 25.78
CA GLN A 281 24.64 4.27 26.66
C GLN A 281 25.82 3.40 27.11
N ALA A 282 25.58 2.14 27.48
CA ALA A 282 26.64 1.20 27.85
C ALA A 282 27.64 1.02 26.70
N THR A 283 27.19 0.93 25.44
CA THR A 283 28.12 0.87 24.30
C THR A 283 28.98 2.12 24.16
N VAL A 284 28.45 3.33 24.38
CA VAL A 284 29.23 4.58 24.37
C VAL A 284 30.32 4.58 25.44
N TRP A 285 29.99 4.10 26.66
CA TRP A 285 30.95 3.96 27.74
C TRP A 285 32.01 2.89 27.46
N ILE A 286 31.64 1.75 26.90
CA ILE A 286 32.59 0.69 26.54
C ILE A 286 33.54 1.21 25.44
N THR A 287 33.04 1.92 24.43
CA THR A 287 33.85 2.60 23.40
C THR A 287 34.87 3.54 24.06
N PHE A 288 34.45 4.34 25.04
CA PHE A 288 35.36 5.24 25.77
C PHE A 288 36.44 4.48 26.54
N LEU A 289 36.08 3.39 27.24
CA LEU A 289 37.01 2.59 28.01
C LEU A 289 38.04 1.87 27.12
N ILE A 290 37.62 1.38 25.95
CA ILE A 290 38.53 0.79 24.95
C ILE A 290 39.54 1.84 24.47
N SER A 291 39.08 3.03 24.11
CA SER A 291 39.96 4.14 23.71
C SER A 291 40.96 4.51 24.80
N LEU A 292 40.50 4.62 26.06
CA LEU A 292 41.35 5.01 27.19
C LEU A 292 42.43 3.97 27.52
N PHE A 293 42.07 2.67 27.53
CA PHE A 293 42.95 1.62 28.07
C PHE A 293 43.65 0.77 27.01
N ALA A 294 43.08 0.63 25.81
CA ALA A 294 43.61 -0.27 24.79
C ALA A 294 44.33 0.45 23.64
N ILE A 295 43.91 1.69 23.30
CA ILE A 295 44.49 2.48 22.21
C ILE A 295 45.43 3.55 22.78
N GLY A 296 45.01 4.22 23.87
CA GLY A 296 45.74 5.33 24.47
C GLY A 296 45.48 6.63 23.71
N ILE A 297 44.96 7.63 24.42
CA ILE A 297 44.54 8.90 23.82
C ILE A 297 45.75 9.84 23.74
N ASP A 298 46.33 10.01 22.55
CA ASP A 298 47.41 10.96 22.29
C ASP A 298 46.89 12.21 21.57
N PHE A 299 46.57 13.25 22.34
CA PHE A 299 46.09 14.53 21.81
C PHE A 299 47.16 15.33 21.04
N ASN A 300 48.43 14.91 21.02
CA ASN A 300 49.46 15.64 20.27
C ASN A 300 49.27 15.55 18.74
N GLN A 301 48.56 14.52 18.27
CA GLN A 301 48.22 14.34 16.85
C GLN A 301 46.92 15.04 16.46
N TRP A 302 46.26 15.72 17.40
CA TRP A 302 44.96 16.33 17.20
C TRP A 302 45.05 17.66 16.44
N ASN A 303 44.28 17.78 15.36
CA ASN A 303 44.15 19.00 14.57
C ASN A 303 42.69 19.49 14.54
N LEU A 304 42.49 20.79 14.79
CA LEU A 304 41.17 21.41 14.77
C LEU A 304 40.46 21.26 13.42
N PHE A 305 41.18 21.39 12.31
CA PHE A 305 40.63 21.30 10.96
C PHE A 305 40.09 19.89 10.66
N ASP A 306 40.85 18.86 11.01
CA ASP A 306 40.45 17.46 10.84
C ASP A 306 39.27 17.13 11.77
N SER A 307 39.29 17.63 13.01
CA SER A 307 38.19 17.46 13.96
C SER A 307 36.89 18.08 13.46
N ILE A 308 36.94 19.29 12.88
CA ILE A 308 35.77 19.94 12.29
C ILE A 308 35.29 19.16 11.07
N SER A 309 36.22 18.76 10.19
CA SER A 309 35.89 18.03 8.95
C SER A 309 35.20 16.69 9.25
N ILE A 310 35.72 15.93 10.21
CA ILE A 310 35.13 14.64 10.64
C ILE A 310 33.80 14.88 11.35
N GLY A 311 33.70 15.90 12.22
CA GLY A 311 32.43 16.30 12.84
C GLY A 311 31.34 16.63 11.81
N CYS A 312 31.68 17.37 10.75
CA CYS A 312 30.79 17.67 9.63
C CYS A 312 30.36 16.40 8.88
N MET A 313 31.24 15.43 8.70
CA MET A 313 30.89 14.14 8.07
C MET A 313 29.94 13.31 8.93
N TYR A 314 30.12 13.27 10.26
CA TYR A 314 29.15 12.66 11.17
C TYR A 314 27.79 13.37 11.07
N GLY A 315 27.79 14.71 11.10
CA GLY A 315 26.59 15.51 10.92
C GLY A 315 25.87 15.22 9.59
N LEU A 316 26.62 15.10 8.50
CA LEU A 316 26.09 14.75 7.17
C LEU A 316 25.42 13.38 7.20
N VAL A 317 26.07 12.35 7.75
CA VAL A 317 25.50 10.99 7.82
C VAL A 317 24.23 10.98 8.67
N ILE A 318 24.21 11.66 9.81
CA ILE A 318 23.02 11.79 10.67
C ILE A 318 21.88 12.47 9.89
N LEU A 319 22.16 13.57 9.19
CA LEU A 319 21.16 14.28 8.39
C LEU A 319 20.64 13.44 7.21
N LEU A 320 21.52 12.69 6.54
CA LEU A 320 21.13 11.78 5.46
C LEU A 320 20.19 10.68 5.98
N ILE A 321 20.52 10.05 7.11
CA ILE A 321 19.66 9.04 7.74
C ILE A 321 18.32 9.67 8.13
N HIS A 322 18.34 10.85 8.77
CA HIS A 322 17.12 11.57 9.12
C HIS A 322 16.24 11.82 7.89
N PHE A 323 16.81 12.31 6.79
CA PHE A 323 16.07 12.59 5.57
C PHE A 323 15.47 11.31 4.96
N ILE A 324 16.25 10.22 4.89
CA ILE A 324 15.77 8.92 4.41
C ILE A 324 14.61 8.41 5.26
N VAL A 325 14.75 8.43 6.59
CA VAL A 325 13.72 8.00 7.52
C VAL A 325 12.47 8.88 7.41
N ALA A 326 12.64 10.21 7.36
CA ALA A 326 11.53 11.15 7.26
C ALA A 326 10.74 10.97 5.96
N LEU A 327 11.43 10.78 4.82
CA LEU A 327 10.77 10.48 3.54
C LEU A 327 10.01 9.16 3.60
N TYR A 328 10.62 8.11 4.15
CA TYR A 328 9.99 6.80 4.25
C TYR A 328 8.75 6.81 5.15
N VAL A 329 8.85 7.43 6.33
CA VAL A 329 7.73 7.56 7.28
C VAL A 329 6.60 8.39 6.66
N LYS A 330 6.92 9.49 5.97
CA LYS A 330 5.92 10.33 5.29
C LYS A 330 5.19 9.57 4.18
N GLU A 331 5.92 8.81 3.36
CA GLU A 331 5.34 7.97 2.32
C GLU A 331 4.36 6.95 2.93
N LYS A 332 4.80 6.24 3.97
CA LYS A 332 3.96 5.28 4.68
C LYS A 332 2.70 5.90 5.28
N GLN A 333 2.80 7.08 5.89
CA GLN A 333 1.65 7.82 6.43
C GLN A 333 0.68 8.27 5.33
N THR A 334 1.22 8.70 4.19
CA THR A 334 0.44 9.12 3.02
C THR A 334 -0.33 7.93 2.46
N GLN A 335 0.35 6.79 2.30
CA GLN A 335 -0.27 5.54 1.86
C GLN A 335 -1.38 5.07 2.82
N GLN A 336 -1.15 5.10 4.13
CA GLN A 336 -2.19 4.77 5.13
C GLN A 336 -3.39 5.72 5.05
N SER A 337 -3.15 7.01 4.82
CA SER A 337 -4.21 8.01 4.69
C SER A 337 -5.02 7.80 3.41
N ASN A 338 -4.35 7.52 2.29
CA ASN A 338 -5.00 7.19 1.02
C ASN A 338 -5.85 5.93 1.14
N ASN A 339 -5.35 4.89 1.81
CA ASN A 339 -6.11 3.66 2.03
C ASN A 339 -7.38 3.91 2.85
N LYS A 340 -7.29 4.72 3.93
CA LYS A 340 -8.47 5.12 4.71
C LYS A 340 -9.46 5.94 3.89
N LEU A 341 -8.96 6.85 3.05
CA LEU A 341 -9.79 7.65 2.15
C LEU A 341 -10.51 6.77 1.14
N SER A 342 -9.82 5.83 0.49
CA SER A 342 -10.43 4.87 -0.44
C SER A 342 -11.53 4.06 0.24
N CYS A 343 -11.35 3.66 1.51
CA CYS A 343 -12.39 2.95 2.24
C CYS A 343 -13.66 3.78 2.46
N ILE A 344 -13.51 5.09 2.69
CA ILE A 344 -14.65 6.00 2.87
C ILE A 344 -15.30 6.29 1.52
N LYS A 345 -14.48 6.61 0.51
CA LYS A 345 -14.91 6.93 -0.85
C LYS A 345 -15.70 5.77 -1.46
N LEU A 346 -15.18 4.55 -1.43
CA LEU A 346 -15.83 3.39 -2.04
C LEU A 346 -16.92 2.78 -1.14
N ASN A 347 -17.36 3.48 -0.08
CA ASN A 347 -18.54 3.08 0.67
C ASN A 347 -19.81 3.51 -0.10
N ALA A 348 -20.64 2.55 -0.51
CA ALA A 348 -21.85 2.82 -1.29
C ALA A 348 -22.80 3.86 -0.66
N SER A 349 -22.89 3.93 0.67
CA SER A 349 -23.75 4.92 1.34
C SER A 349 -23.19 6.34 1.24
N VAL A 350 -21.87 6.49 1.33
CA VAL A 350 -21.17 7.78 1.17
C VAL A 350 -21.29 8.23 -0.28
N PHE A 351 -21.01 7.33 -1.23
CA PHE A 351 -21.17 7.60 -2.65
C PHE A 351 -22.58 8.06 -3.00
N ARG A 352 -23.62 7.32 -2.60
CA ARG A 352 -25.01 7.69 -2.88
C ARG A 352 -25.41 9.03 -2.28
N THR A 353 -24.90 9.35 -1.08
CA THR A 353 -25.15 10.64 -0.44
C THR A 353 -24.57 11.78 -1.27
N LEU A 354 -23.28 11.67 -1.64
CA LEU A 354 -22.61 12.68 -2.46
C LEU A 354 -23.21 12.79 -3.86
N LEU A 355 -23.56 11.66 -4.48
CA LEU A 355 -24.20 11.61 -5.80
C LEU A 355 -25.55 12.34 -5.80
N ASN A 356 -26.37 12.12 -4.79
CA ASN A 356 -27.69 12.76 -4.68
C ASN A 356 -27.62 14.28 -4.43
N GLU A 357 -26.49 14.79 -3.96
CA GLU A 357 -26.23 16.24 -3.85
C GLU A 357 -25.83 16.87 -5.19
N GLN A 358 -25.43 16.07 -6.17
CA GLN A 358 -25.03 16.56 -7.48
C GLN A 358 -26.23 16.98 -8.34
N PRO A 359 -26.02 17.87 -9.33
CA PRO A 359 -27.06 18.20 -10.30
C PRO A 359 -27.62 16.95 -10.99
N GLN A 360 -28.94 16.86 -11.05
CA GLN A 360 -29.65 15.81 -11.76
C GLN A 360 -30.07 16.30 -13.15
N TYR A 361 -29.85 15.46 -14.15
CA TYR A 361 -30.23 15.66 -15.53
C TYR A 361 -31.28 14.62 -15.94
N ASP A 362 -32.22 15.05 -16.76
CA ASP A 362 -33.23 14.15 -17.32
C ASP A 362 -32.61 13.34 -18.46
N ILE A 363 -32.39 12.04 -18.22
CA ILE A 363 -31.81 11.13 -19.21
C ILE A 363 -32.90 10.67 -20.18
N ASP A 364 -32.74 11.01 -21.45
CA ASP A 364 -33.52 10.39 -22.52
C ASP A 364 -32.90 9.03 -22.87
N LYS A 365 -33.58 7.94 -22.52
CA LYS A 365 -33.10 6.57 -22.72
C LYS A 365 -33.13 6.11 -24.18
N ASN A 366 -33.66 6.92 -25.11
CA ASN A 366 -33.80 6.55 -26.52
C ASN A 366 -32.75 7.17 -27.44
N ILE A 367 -31.82 7.96 -26.90
CA ILE A 367 -30.81 8.68 -27.69
C ILE A 367 -29.41 8.11 -27.50
N GLY A 368 -28.53 8.38 -28.47
CA GLY A 368 -27.13 8.01 -28.39
C GLY A 368 -26.89 6.53 -28.69
N ILE A 369 -25.79 6.04 -28.13
CA ILE A 369 -25.30 4.67 -28.28
C ILE A 369 -25.52 3.95 -26.96
N LEU A 370 -26.26 2.84 -26.98
CA LEU A 370 -26.57 2.04 -25.80
C LEU A 370 -25.75 0.76 -25.82
N LEU A 371 -25.06 0.47 -24.73
CA LEU A 371 -24.18 -0.69 -24.58
C LEU A 371 -24.53 -1.44 -23.29
N GLY A 372 -24.54 -2.77 -23.32
CA GLY A 372 -24.93 -3.60 -22.18
C GLY A 372 -26.43 -3.86 -22.11
N ASN A 373 -26.98 -3.99 -20.91
CA ASN A 373 -28.38 -4.33 -20.69
C ASN A 373 -29.26 -3.06 -20.59
N THR A 374 -30.09 -2.80 -21.60
CA THR A 374 -31.01 -1.64 -21.60
C THR A 374 -32.10 -1.70 -20.53
N ASP A 375 -32.38 -2.88 -19.96
CA ASP A 375 -33.33 -3.06 -18.86
C ASP A 375 -32.67 -2.96 -17.47
N ALA A 376 -31.37 -2.70 -17.42
CA ALA A 376 -30.61 -2.50 -16.19
C ALA A 376 -31.15 -1.33 -15.36
N LYS A 377 -31.05 -1.47 -14.03
CA LYS A 377 -31.36 -0.38 -13.09
C LYS A 377 -30.30 0.70 -13.10
N GLU A 378 -29.04 0.32 -13.27
CA GLU A 378 -27.91 1.22 -13.21
C GLU A 378 -27.55 1.74 -14.61
N TRP A 379 -27.72 3.04 -14.81
CA TRP A 379 -27.42 3.73 -16.06
C TRP A 379 -26.22 4.65 -15.90
N ILE A 380 -25.21 4.46 -16.75
CA ILE A 380 -24.03 5.31 -16.83
C ILE A 380 -24.08 6.07 -18.16
N THR A 381 -24.48 7.35 -18.11
CA THR A 381 -24.54 8.21 -19.29
C THR A 381 -23.26 9.02 -19.41
N ILE A 382 -22.54 8.83 -20.51
CA ILE A 382 -21.24 9.45 -20.78
C ILE A 382 -21.40 10.39 -21.97
N ILE A 383 -21.35 11.69 -21.69
CA ILE A 383 -21.28 12.70 -22.72
C ILE A 383 -19.83 12.76 -23.19
N SER A 384 -19.60 12.39 -24.44
CA SER A 384 -18.28 12.17 -25.01
C SER A 384 -18.09 12.94 -26.30
N ASN A 385 -16.83 13.18 -26.66
CA ASN A 385 -16.47 13.81 -27.92
C ASN A 385 -15.42 12.96 -28.64
N PRO A 386 -15.60 12.65 -29.95
CA PRO A 386 -14.71 11.79 -30.72
C PRO A 386 -13.23 12.24 -30.76
N HIS A 387 -12.97 13.52 -30.50
CA HIS A 387 -11.64 14.15 -30.55
C HIS A 387 -11.12 14.56 -29.16
N CYS A 388 -11.84 14.24 -28.09
CA CYS A 388 -11.43 14.57 -26.73
C CYS A 388 -10.42 13.56 -26.17
N ALA A 389 -9.24 14.05 -25.76
CA ALA A 389 -8.20 13.20 -25.18
C ALA A 389 -8.60 12.57 -23.83
N PRO A 390 -9.21 13.31 -22.87
CA PRO A 390 -9.83 12.72 -21.70
C PRO A 390 -10.87 11.63 -22.00
N CYS A 391 -11.75 11.81 -23.00
CA CYS A 391 -12.73 10.78 -23.40
C CYS A 391 -12.05 9.49 -23.89
N ALA A 392 -10.95 9.63 -24.65
CA ALA A 392 -10.18 8.46 -25.10
C ALA A 392 -9.56 7.66 -23.95
N ARG A 393 -9.15 8.33 -22.86
CA ARG A 393 -8.63 7.65 -21.66
C ARG A 393 -9.71 6.92 -20.86
N LEU A 394 -10.97 7.30 -21.06
CA LEU A 394 -12.11 6.72 -20.36
C LEU A 394 -12.61 5.44 -21.05
N HIS A 395 -12.35 5.27 -22.35
CA HIS A 395 -12.83 4.12 -23.11
C HIS A 395 -12.36 2.75 -22.59
N PRO A 396 -11.09 2.53 -22.21
CA PRO A 396 -10.69 1.26 -21.63
C PRO A 396 -11.47 0.89 -20.36
N GLN A 397 -11.88 1.88 -19.56
CA GLN A 397 -12.69 1.66 -18.36
C GLN A 397 -14.12 1.25 -18.70
N ILE A 398 -14.68 1.77 -19.81
CA ILE A 398 -15.99 1.33 -20.34
C ILE A 398 -15.93 -0.15 -20.75
N GLU A 399 -14.87 -0.55 -21.49
CA GLU A 399 -14.70 -1.94 -21.92
C GLU A 399 -14.57 -2.90 -20.72
N GLU A 400 -13.85 -2.50 -19.69
CA GLU A 400 -13.68 -3.28 -18.46
C GLU A 400 -14.99 -3.45 -17.70
N LEU A 401 -15.75 -2.36 -17.51
CA LEU A 401 -17.07 -2.41 -16.87
C LEU A 401 -18.06 -3.28 -17.65
N LEU A 402 -18.11 -3.16 -18.98
CA LEU A 402 -18.99 -3.98 -19.82
C LEU A 402 -18.55 -5.45 -19.89
N LYS A 403 -17.28 -5.76 -19.59
CA LYS A 403 -16.82 -7.15 -19.54
C LYS A 403 -17.29 -7.85 -18.26
N GLU A 404 -17.32 -7.12 -17.16
CA GLU A 404 -17.61 -7.67 -15.83
C GLU A 404 -19.08 -7.54 -15.43
N TYR A 405 -19.73 -6.41 -15.77
CA TYR A 405 -21.07 -6.05 -15.28
C TYR A 405 -22.12 -5.88 -16.40
N LYS A 406 -21.94 -6.57 -17.54
CA LYS A 406 -22.75 -6.36 -18.75
C LYS A 406 -24.26 -6.46 -18.51
N GLU A 407 -24.66 -7.40 -17.67
CA GLU A 407 -26.07 -7.71 -17.41
C GLU A 407 -26.66 -6.78 -16.35
N GLU A 408 -25.83 -6.16 -15.50
CA GLU A 408 -26.25 -5.27 -14.41
C GLU A 408 -26.33 -3.80 -14.82
N ILE A 409 -25.64 -3.38 -15.89
CA ILE A 409 -25.53 -1.96 -16.28
C ILE A 409 -25.97 -1.68 -17.72
N CYS A 410 -26.42 -0.44 -17.95
CA CYS A 410 -26.52 0.17 -19.27
C CYS A 410 -25.53 1.34 -19.37
N ILE A 411 -24.63 1.32 -20.35
CA ILE A 411 -23.77 2.46 -20.66
C ILE A 411 -24.34 3.18 -21.88
N GLN A 412 -24.75 4.43 -21.68
CA GLN A 412 -25.22 5.31 -22.75
C GLN A 412 -24.13 6.30 -23.13
N ILE A 413 -23.68 6.30 -24.38
CA ILE A 413 -22.74 7.31 -24.89
C ILE A 413 -23.52 8.35 -25.69
N VAL A 414 -23.45 9.60 -25.24
CA VAL A 414 -24.01 10.77 -25.94
C VAL A 414 -22.86 11.56 -26.56
N LEU A 415 -22.80 11.61 -27.88
CA LEU A 415 -21.76 12.26 -28.65
C LEU A 415 -22.07 13.74 -28.86
N THR A 416 -21.04 14.56 -28.68
CA THR A 416 -21.00 15.97 -29.09
C THR A 416 -19.73 16.25 -29.89
N SER A 417 -19.69 17.39 -30.56
CA SER A 417 -18.57 17.82 -31.41
C SER A 417 -18.10 19.22 -31.03
N PHE A 418 -16.77 19.44 -31.08
CA PHE A 418 -16.20 20.76 -30.75
C PHE A 418 -16.50 21.82 -31.81
N SER A 419 -16.71 21.39 -33.05
CA SER A 419 -17.08 22.25 -34.17
C SER A 419 -17.86 21.45 -35.21
N LYS A 420 -18.52 22.16 -36.13
CA LYS A 420 -19.22 21.55 -37.26
C LYS A 420 -18.28 20.75 -38.17
N GLU A 421 -17.00 21.13 -38.30
CA GLU A 421 -16.06 20.36 -39.13
C GLU A 421 -15.71 18.98 -38.53
N LEU A 422 -15.97 18.77 -37.24
CA LEU A 422 -15.68 17.52 -36.53
C LEU A 422 -16.93 16.64 -36.38
N GLU A 423 -18.11 17.17 -36.67
CA GLU A 423 -19.40 16.46 -36.61
C GLU A 423 -19.44 15.15 -37.41
N PRO A 424 -18.80 15.05 -38.61
CA PRO A 424 -18.75 13.78 -39.34
C PRO A 424 -18.12 12.62 -38.56
N SER A 425 -17.28 12.89 -37.55
CA SER A 425 -16.77 11.85 -36.66
C SER A 425 -17.85 11.26 -35.77
N ALA A 426 -18.69 12.11 -35.16
CA ALA A 426 -19.81 11.66 -34.34
C ALA A 426 -20.84 10.90 -35.20
N MET A 427 -21.09 11.40 -36.42
CA MET A 427 -21.92 10.71 -37.42
C MET A 427 -21.38 9.33 -37.78
N LEU A 428 -20.07 9.19 -38.00
CA LEU A 428 -19.45 7.89 -38.27
C LEU A 428 -19.62 6.93 -37.09
N LEU A 429 -19.34 7.38 -35.87
CA LEU A 429 -19.49 6.57 -34.67
C LEU A 429 -20.93 6.07 -34.50
N THR A 430 -21.91 6.94 -34.72
CA THR A 430 -23.33 6.58 -34.67
C THR A 430 -23.71 5.62 -35.81
N SER A 431 -23.24 5.86 -37.03
CA SER A 431 -23.47 4.97 -38.17
C SER A 431 -22.89 3.57 -37.93
N MET A 432 -21.67 3.48 -37.38
CA MET A 432 -21.07 2.18 -37.06
C MET A 432 -21.80 1.46 -35.93
N TYR A 433 -22.38 2.18 -34.97
CA TYR A 433 -23.24 1.58 -33.96
C TYR A 433 -24.51 0.96 -34.57
N LEU A 434 -25.21 1.70 -35.44
CA LEU A 434 -26.44 1.22 -36.08
C LEU A 434 -26.22 0.01 -37.01
N LEU A 435 -25.05 -0.09 -37.63
CA LEU A 435 -24.76 -1.12 -38.64
C LEU A 435 -24.12 -2.40 -38.09
N ASN A 436 -23.57 -2.37 -36.87
CA ASN A 436 -22.77 -3.47 -36.34
C ASN A 436 -23.36 -4.04 -35.05
N LYS A 437 -23.01 -5.28 -34.74
CA LYS A 437 -23.24 -5.85 -33.40
C LYS A 437 -22.36 -5.14 -32.38
N GLU A 438 -22.81 -5.11 -31.13
CA GLU A 438 -22.12 -4.42 -30.03
C GLU A 438 -20.62 -4.78 -29.93
N SER A 439 -20.25 -6.07 -30.04
CA SER A 439 -18.85 -6.50 -29.97
C SER A 439 -17.98 -5.94 -31.09
N ASP A 440 -18.50 -5.87 -32.32
CA ASP A 440 -17.77 -5.31 -33.46
C ASP A 440 -17.69 -3.78 -33.35
N TYR A 441 -18.75 -3.15 -32.82
CA TYR A 441 -18.78 -1.73 -32.53
C TYR A 441 -17.76 -1.33 -31.46
N LEU A 442 -17.67 -2.05 -30.34
CA LEU A 442 -16.69 -1.79 -29.28
C LEU A 442 -15.25 -1.85 -29.80
N ARG A 443 -14.94 -2.84 -30.66
CA ARG A 443 -13.63 -2.93 -31.32
C ARG A 443 -13.37 -1.71 -32.22
N PHE A 444 -14.36 -1.30 -33.02
CA PHE A 444 -14.25 -0.10 -33.84
C PHE A 444 -14.04 1.17 -32.99
N LEU A 445 -14.80 1.31 -31.90
CA LEU A 445 -14.73 2.44 -30.99
C LEU A 445 -13.34 2.54 -30.32
N SER A 446 -12.79 1.40 -29.92
CA SER A 446 -11.42 1.27 -29.40
C SER A 446 -10.36 1.69 -30.44
N ASP A 447 -10.47 1.22 -31.69
CA ASP A 447 -9.58 1.64 -32.78
C ASP A 447 -9.71 3.14 -33.10
N TRP A 448 -10.91 3.71 -32.98
CA TRP A 448 -11.14 5.14 -33.16
C TRP A 448 -10.32 5.97 -32.18
N TYR A 449 -10.45 5.70 -30.89
CA TYR A 449 -9.81 6.48 -29.84
C TYR A 449 -8.30 6.23 -29.74
N THR A 450 -7.82 5.05 -30.14
CA THR A 450 -6.38 4.72 -30.11
C THR A 450 -5.62 5.20 -31.35
N LYS A 451 -6.21 5.11 -32.55
CA LYS A 451 -5.48 5.30 -33.82
C LYS A 451 -6.17 6.24 -34.81
N GLU A 452 -7.46 6.05 -35.04
CA GLU A 452 -8.11 6.59 -36.25
C GLU A 452 -8.55 8.06 -36.12
N ARG A 453 -8.77 8.59 -34.90
CA ARG A 453 -9.20 10.00 -34.71
C ARG A 453 -8.28 11.02 -35.38
N HIS A 454 -6.97 10.74 -35.45
CA HIS A 454 -5.97 11.61 -36.08
C HIS A 454 -5.89 11.45 -37.61
N LYS A 455 -6.55 10.43 -38.18
CA LYS A 455 -6.60 10.10 -39.62
C LYS A 455 -8.04 10.03 -40.14
N ARG A 456 -8.90 10.89 -39.59
CA ARG A 456 -10.38 10.89 -39.78
C ARG A 456 -10.84 10.78 -41.24
N GLU A 457 -10.24 11.52 -42.16
CA GLU A 457 -10.64 11.50 -43.59
C GLU A 457 -10.45 10.13 -44.25
N GLY A 458 -9.36 9.44 -43.91
CA GLY A 458 -9.11 8.08 -44.38
C GLY A 458 -10.09 7.09 -43.76
N CYS A 459 -10.48 7.30 -42.52
CA CYS A 459 -11.47 6.50 -41.81
C CYS A 459 -12.87 6.66 -42.44
N TYR A 460 -13.31 7.89 -42.73
CA TYR A 460 -14.61 8.16 -43.37
C TYR A 460 -14.76 7.44 -44.71
N LYS A 461 -13.71 7.44 -45.53
CA LYS A 461 -13.70 6.74 -46.83
C LYS A 461 -13.73 5.23 -46.66
N ARG A 462 -12.93 4.69 -45.73
CA ARG A 462 -12.82 3.24 -45.47
C ARG A 462 -14.14 2.65 -45.02
N TYR A 463 -14.82 3.32 -44.09
CA TYR A 463 -16.12 2.90 -43.55
C TYR A 463 -17.32 3.43 -44.33
N LYS A 464 -17.08 4.10 -45.47
CA LYS A 464 -18.11 4.60 -46.40
C LYS A 464 -19.21 5.41 -45.70
N LEU A 465 -18.82 6.42 -44.91
CA LEU A 465 -19.75 7.28 -44.19
C LEU A 465 -20.81 7.89 -45.14
N ASN A 466 -22.07 7.56 -44.90
CA ASN A 466 -23.20 8.14 -45.63
C ASN A 466 -23.77 9.34 -44.85
N LEU A 467 -23.46 10.56 -45.29
CA LEU A 467 -23.94 11.79 -44.67
C LEU A 467 -25.44 12.04 -44.84
N ASN A 468 -26.13 11.25 -45.68
CA ASN A 468 -27.57 11.37 -45.93
C ASN A 468 -28.40 10.28 -45.22
N ASP A 469 -27.76 9.48 -44.36
CA ASP A 469 -28.45 8.48 -43.56
C ASP A 469 -29.41 9.15 -42.56
N LYS A 470 -30.72 8.96 -42.78
CA LYS A 470 -31.75 9.66 -42.01
C LYS A 470 -31.80 9.21 -40.55
N GLU A 471 -31.53 7.94 -40.28
CA GLU A 471 -31.60 7.39 -38.92
C GLU A 471 -30.41 7.88 -38.09
N MET A 472 -29.21 7.85 -38.68
CA MET A 472 -28.01 8.43 -38.08
C MET A 472 -28.17 9.93 -37.84
N LEU A 473 -28.67 10.69 -38.83
CA LEU A 473 -28.86 12.14 -38.69
C LEU A 473 -29.88 12.47 -37.60
N ALA A 474 -31.00 11.73 -37.53
CA ALA A 474 -32.00 11.91 -36.49
C ALA A 474 -31.42 11.62 -35.09
N ASN A 475 -30.63 10.56 -34.94
CA ASN A 475 -29.99 10.21 -33.67
C ASN A 475 -28.97 11.29 -33.25
N ILE A 476 -28.09 11.75 -34.15
CA ILE A 476 -27.13 12.82 -33.86
C ILE A 476 -27.83 14.14 -33.51
N GLN A 477 -28.90 14.49 -34.23
CA GLN A 477 -29.67 15.68 -33.93
C GLN A 477 -30.29 15.60 -32.52
N ALA A 478 -30.88 14.47 -32.15
CA ALA A 478 -31.44 14.25 -30.82
C ALA A 478 -30.37 14.35 -29.72
N GLN A 479 -29.18 13.78 -29.93
CA GLN A 479 -28.04 13.91 -29.01
C GLN A 479 -27.61 15.37 -28.82
N ASN A 480 -27.44 16.11 -29.92
CA ASN A 480 -27.04 17.52 -29.89
C ASN A 480 -28.09 18.41 -29.19
N GLU A 481 -29.38 18.18 -29.46
CA GLU A 481 -30.47 18.89 -28.81
C GLU A 481 -30.52 18.61 -27.31
N TRP A 482 -30.30 17.35 -26.90
CA TRP A 482 -30.26 16.96 -25.50
C TRP A 482 -29.08 17.59 -24.75
N VAL A 483 -27.87 17.56 -25.33
CA VAL A 483 -26.66 18.21 -24.75
C VAL A 483 -26.89 19.71 -24.59
N LYS A 484 -27.47 20.37 -25.60
CA LYS A 484 -27.75 21.81 -25.57
C LYS A 484 -28.81 22.16 -24.52
N ARG A 485 -29.88 21.36 -24.42
CA ARG A 485 -30.97 21.56 -23.44
C ARG A 485 -30.46 21.46 -22.00
N ASN A 486 -29.56 20.51 -21.75
CA ASN A 486 -28.96 20.28 -20.45
C ASN A 486 -27.74 21.17 -20.16
N THR A 487 -27.38 22.09 -21.07
CA THR A 487 -26.27 23.05 -20.91
C THR A 487 -24.91 22.41 -20.56
N ILE A 488 -24.66 21.21 -21.09
CA ILE A 488 -23.41 20.48 -20.82
C ILE A 488 -22.29 21.11 -21.65
N SER A 489 -21.25 21.59 -20.97
CA SER A 489 -20.18 22.41 -21.56
C SER A 489 -18.81 21.73 -21.62
N SER A 490 -18.66 20.56 -21.01
CA SER A 490 -17.40 19.81 -20.93
C SER A 490 -17.57 18.36 -21.40
N THR A 491 -16.45 17.72 -21.77
CA THR A 491 -16.40 16.28 -22.08
C THR A 491 -15.08 15.69 -21.55
N PRO A 492 -15.08 14.47 -20.99
CA PRO A 492 -16.27 13.67 -20.70
C PRO A 492 -17.06 14.28 -19.54
N THR A 493 -18.39 14.17 -19.61
CA THR A 493 -19.27 14.35 -18.45
C THR A 493 -19.93 13.01 -18.20
N ILE A 494 -19.88 12.55 -16.95
CA ILE A 494 -20.36 11.22 -16.57
C ILE A 494 -21.54 11.42 -15.64
N LEU A 495 -22.65 10.76 -15.94
CA LEU A 495 -23.85 10.77 -15.13
C LEU A 495 -24.16 9.35 -14.67
N ILE A 496 -24.50 9.19 -13.40
CA ILE A 496 -24.94 7.93 -12.80
C ILE A 496 -26.42 8.07 -12.46
N ASN A 497 -27.28 7.33 -13.14
CA ASN A 497 -28.75 7.43 -13.03
C ASN A 497 -29.28 8.88 -13.15
N GLY A 498 -28.59 9.71 -13.94
CA GLY A 498 -28.94 11.11 -14.21
C GLY A 498 -28.22 12.12 -13.34
N TYR A 499 -27.59 11.70 -12.25
CA TYR A 499 -26.81 12.59 -11.38
C TYR A 499 -25.39 12.73 -11.91
N LEU A 500 -24.85 13.95 -11.90
CA LEU A 500 -23.44 14.18 -12.24
C LEU A 500 -22.54 13.38 -11.30
N LEU A 501 -21.53 12.69 -11.84
CA LEU A 501 -20.55 11.98 -11.01
C LEU A 501 -19.78 13.01 -10.16
N PRO A 502 -19.73 12.86 -8.81
CA PRO A 502 -18.96 13.78 -7.97
C PRO A 502 -17.47 13.76 -8.30
N GLU A 503 -16.79 14.89 -8.16
CA GLU A 503 -15.37 15.06 -8.56
C GLU A 503 -14.42 14.13 -7.81
N GLU A 504 -14.81 13.64 -6.63
CA GLU A 504 -14.04 12.68 -5.85
C GLU A 504 -13.98 11.30 -6.52
N TYR A 505 -14.85 10.99 -7.48
CA TYR A 505 -15.02 9.68 -8.10
C TYR A 505 -14.60 9.65 -9.58
N GLU A 506 -14.09 8.49 -10.00
CA GLU A 506 -13.77 8.16 -11.38
C GLU A 506 -14.66 7.00 -11.85
N LEU A 507 -14.82 6.82 -13.16
CA LEU A 507 -15.64 5.73 -13.71
C LEU A 507 -15.17 4.34 -13.23
N LYS A 508 -13.87 4.13 -13.10
CA LYS A 508 -13.30 2.87 -12.58
C LYS A 508 -13.76 2.54 -11.15
N ASP A 509 -14.17 3.52 -10.35
CA ASP A 509 -14.64 3.28 -8.98
C ASP A 509 -16.03 2.62 -8.98
N MET A 510 -16.76 2.69 -10.09
CA MET A 510 -18.10 2.13 -10.21
C MET A 510 -18.11 0.61 -10.04
N SER A 511 -17.03 -0.10 -10.37
CA SER A 511 -16.94 -1.55 -10.14
C SER A 511 -17.12 -1.95 -8.67
N TYR A 512 -16.82 -1.05 -7.73
CA TYR A 512 -17.03 -1.29 -6.29
C TYR A 512 -18.38 -0.78 -5.77
N LEU A 513 -19.13 -0.04 -6.58
CA LEU A 513 -20.32 0.73 -6.17
C LEU A 513 -21.61 0.28 -6.87
N ILE A 514 -21.48 -0.44 -7.99
CA ILE A 514 -22.56 -1.12 -8.70
C ILE A 514 -22.93 -2.37 -7.87
N ASN A 515 -24.22 -2.54 -7.59
CA ASN A 515 -24.78 -3.64 -6.78
C ASN A 515 -25.63 -4.58 -7.62
#